data_AF-A0A9W5R5S6-F1
#
_entry.id   AF-A0A9W5R5S6-F1
#
_cell.length_a   1.000
_cell.length_b   1.000
_cell.length_c   1.000
_cell.angle_alpha   90.00
_cell.angle_beta   90.00
_cell.angle_gamma   90.00
#
_symmetry.space_group_name_H-M   'P 1'
#
loop_
_entity.id
_entity.type
_entity.pdbx_description
1 polymer ?
#
loop_
_entity_poly.entity_id
_entity_poly.type
_entity_poly.pdbx_seq_one_letter_code
_entity_poly.pdbx_strand_id
1 'polypeptide(L)'
;MATRIFTVKHGTETEKGIRKLIRKGVSGLPDFEKQLDVLDFCWDMEVIENPKEKQYILMISGCTNGVADYENDDLEEITKEQLNAFLPIGRVLLFAGTHELVEEAGYKLDKRHGSFYEVRLVS
;
A
#
# COMPACT_ATOMS: atom_id res chain seq x y z
N MET A 1 5.66 -15.88 0.29
CA MET A 1 5.52 -14.95 -0.84
C MET A 1 6.44 -13.77 -0.57
N ALA A 2 6.99 -13.13 -1.60
CA ALA A 2 7.86 -11.98 -1.40
C ALA A 2 6.98 -10.72 -1.34
N THR A 3 6.88 -10.12 -0.17
CA THR A 3 6.21 -8.82 0.02
C THR A 3 7.25 -7.71 -0.14
N ARG A 4 6.96 -6.72 -0.96
CA ARG A 4 7.77 -5.50 -1.12
C ARG A 4 6.98 -4.31 -0.61
N ILE A 5 7.67 -3.40 0.08
CA ILE A 5 7.08 -2.24 0.75
C ILE A 5 7.71 -1.00 0.16
N PHE A 6 6.89 -0.06 -0.27
CA PHE A 6 7.34 1.16 -0.92
C PHE A 6 6.77 2.40 -0.23
N THR A 7 7.58 3.43 -0.08
CA THR A 7 7.06 4.78 0.11
C THR A 7 6.72 5.38 -1.25
N VAL A 8 5.65 6.16 -1.31
CA VAL A 8 5.23 6.87 -2.52
C VAL A 8 5.76 8.29 -2.47
N LYS A 9 6.53 8.69 -3.49
CA LYS A 9 7.10 10.04 -3.58
C LYS A 9 5.99 11.08 -3.79
N HIS A 10 6.13 12.24 -3.15
CA HIS A 10 5.16 13.32 -3.27
C HIS A 10 5.13 13.96 -4.66
N GLY A 11 3.95 14.39 -5.10
CA GLY A 11 3.70 15.07 -6.37
C GLY A 11 3.67 14.16 -7.60
N THR A 12 3.92 12.87 -7.42
CA THR A 12 4.02 11.88 -8.49
C THR A 12 2.67 11.45 -9.07
N GLU A 13 2.70 10.78 -10.22
CA GLU A 13 1.49 10.22 -10.81
C GLU A 13 0.93 9.09 -9.94
N THR A 14 1.79 8.31 -9.29
CA THR A 14 1.36 7.28 -8.34
C THR A 14 0.60 7.87 -7.15
N GLU A 15 1.09 8.96 -6.54
CA GLU A 15 0.35 9.63 -5.47
C GLU A 15 -1.04 10.13 -5.95
N LYS A 16 -1.09 10.73 -7.15
CA LYS A 16 -2.36 11.18 -7.75
C LYS A 16 -3.30 10.00 -8.03
N GLY A 17 -2.76 8.87 -8.48
CA GLY A 17 -3.46 7.61 -8.70
C GLY A 17 -4.13 7.11 -7.43
N ILE A 18 -3.39 7.04 -6.32
CA ILE A 18 -3.91 6.66 -5.00
C ILE A 18 -5.04 7.60 -4.56
N ARG A 19 -4.85 8.93 -4.70
CA ARG A 19 -5.90 9.91 -4.36
C ARG A 19 -7.16 9.74 -5.19
N LYS A 20 -7.03 9.37 -6.46
CA LYS A 20 -8.16 9.07 -7.36
C LYS A 20 -8.83 7.75 -6.96
N LEU A 21 -8.03 6.75 -6.60
CA LEU A 21 -8.50 5.45 -6.12
C LEU A 21 -9.32 5.59 -4.83
N ILE A 22 -8.87 6.41 -3.87
CA ILE A 22 -9.65 6.74 -2.66
C ILE A 22 -11.04 7.27 -2.99
N ARG A 23 -11.17 8.10 -4.03
CA ARG A 23 -12.45 8.69 -4.45
C ARG A 23 -13.34 7.69 -5.20
N LYS A 24 -12.74 6.82 -6.02
CA LYS A 24 -13.46 5.81 -6.83
C LYS A 24 -13.78 4.53 -6.08
N GLY A 25 -13.07 4.25 -4.98
CA GLY A 25 -13.07 2.95 -4.31
C GLY A 25 -12.62 1.82 -5.24
N VAL A 26 -13.09 0.60 -4.97
CA VAL A 26 -12.74 -0.65 -5.70
C VAL A 26 -12.90 -0.52 -7.22
N SER A 27 -13.85 0.27 -7.71
CA SER A 27 -14.06 0.48 -9.15
C SER A 27 -12.87 1.15 -9.87
N GLY A 28 -12.00 1.83 -9.14
CA GLY A 28 -10.79 2.45 -9.67
C GLY A 28 -9.56 1.55 -9.66
N LEU A 29 -9.63 0.38 -9.03
CA LEU A 29 -8.48 -0.51 -8.83
C LEU A 29 -7.88 -0.96 -10.17
N PRO A 30 -8.67 -1.41 -11.19
CA PRO A 30 -8.09 -1.84 -12.46
C PRO A 30 -7.40 -0.73 -13.24
N ASP A 31 -7.86 0.52 -13.11
CA ASP A 31 -7.19 1.67 -13.73
C ASP A 31 -5.86 1.97 -13.03
N PHE A 32 -5.83 1.83 -11.70
CA PHE A 32 -4.66 2.10 -10.88
C PHE A 32 -3.57 1.04 -11.06
N GLU A 33 -3.94 -0.24 -11.07
CA GLU A 33 -3.04 -1.35 -11.33
C GLU A 33 -2.36 -1.22 -12.70
N LYS A 34 -3.13 -0.89 -13.75
CA LYS A 34 -2.58 -0.59 -15.08
C LYS A 34 -1.62 0.61 -15.08
N GLN A 35 -1.92 1.64 -14.30
CA GLN A 35 -1.03 2.80 -14.17
C GLN A 35 0.29 2.42 -13.50
N LEU A 36 0.24 1.53 -12.52
CA LEU A 36 1.41 1.01 -11.82
C LEU A 36 2.17 -0.07 -12.62
N ASP A 37 1.69 -0.44 -13.82
CA ASP A 37 2.18 -1.59 -14.59
C ASP A 37 2.10 -2.93 -13.81
N VAL A 38 1.16 -3.00 -12.87
CA VAL A 38 0.80 -4.21 -12.12
C VAL A 38 -0.27 -4.93 -12.95
N LEU A 39 0.17 -5.77 -13.88
CA LEU A 39 -0.71 -6.43 -14.85
C LEU A 39 -1.14 -7.85 -14.44
N ASP A 40 -0.62 -8.39 -13.34
CA ASP A 40 -0.89 -9.75 -12.89
C ASP A 40 -1.95 -9.79 -11.78
N PHE A 41 -3.02 -10.53 -12.00
CA PHE A 41 -4.12 -10.74 -11.04
C PHE A 41 -3.66 -11.49 -9.78
N CYS A 42 -2.45 -12.04 -9.77
CA CYS A 42 -1.86 -12.71 -8.62
C CYS A 42 -1.22 -11.74 -7.60
N TRP A 43 -1.27 -10.43 -7.81
CA TRP A 43 -0.65 -9.47 -6.91
C TRP A 43 -1.66 -8.94 -5.90
N ASP A 44 -1.39 -9.18 -4.62
CA ASP A 44 -2.08 -8.52 -3.54
C ASP A 44 -1.44 -7.15 -3.31
N MET A 45 -2.29 -6.12 -3.18
CA MET A 45 -1.86 -4.75 -3.00
C MET A 45 -2.57 -4.13 -1.81
N GLU A 46 -1.82 -3.43 -0.97
CA GLU A 46 -2.34 -2.69 0.18
C GLU A 46 -1.79 -1.26 0.18
N VAL A 47 -2.62 -0.31 0.60
CA VAL A 47 -2.20 1.10 0.69
C VAL A 47 -2.44 1.61 2.10
N ILE A 48 -1.37 2.13 2.72
CA ILE A 48 -1.41 2.75 4.04
C ILE A 48 -1.14 4.24 3.91
N GLU A 49 -2.04 5.08 4.42
CA GLU A 49 -1.77 6.52 4.59
C GLU A 49 -1.04 6.75 5.91
N ASN A 50 0.09 7.47 5.86
CA ASN A 50 0.72 8.10 7.01
C ASN A 50 0.03 9.45 7.29
N PRO A 51 -0.83 9.56 8.32
CA PRO A 51 -1.60 10.77 8.54
C PRO A 51 -0.75 11.97 9.00
N LYS A 52 0.46 11.75 9.54
CA LYS A 52 1.34 12.83 10.00
C LYS A 52 2.03 13.53 8.84
N GLU A 53 2.56 12.74 7.92
CA GLU A 53 3.39 13.24 6.81
C GLU A 53 2.60 13.37 5.50
N LYS A 54 1.34 12.90 5.47
CA LYS A 54 0.50 12.84 4.27
C LYS A 54 1.14 12.03 3.14
N GLN A 55 1.96 11.05 3.51
CA GLN A 55 2.63 10.12 2.61
C GLN A 55 1.79 8.84 2.48
N TYR A 56 1.88 8.17 1.33
CA TYR A 56 1.31 6.83 1.15
C TYR A 56 2.42 5.77 1.13
N ILE A 57 2.09 4.61 1.68
CA ILE A 57 2.88 3.40 1.64
C ILE A 57 2.12 2.41 0.77
N LEU A 58 2.82 1.79 -0.17
CA LEU A 58 2.29 0.75 -1.04
C LEU A 58 2.96 -0.57 -0.66
N MET A 59 2.17 -1.59 -0.34
CA MET A 59 2.65 -2.96 -0.16
C MET A 59 2.17 -3.80 -1.33
N ILE A 60 3.07 -4.57 -1.91
CA ILE A 60 2.78 -5.47 -3.03
C ILE A 60 3.32 -6.85 -2.67
N SER A 61 2.52 -7.89 -2.86
CA SER A 61 2.94 -9.28 -2.72
C SER A 61 2.37 -10.12 -3.85
N GLY A 62 2.99 -11.25 -4.16
CA GLY A 62 2.49 -12.13 -5.21
C GLY A 62 3.33 -13.38 -5.40
N CYS A 63 2.80 -14.32 -6.18
CA CYS A 63 3.41 -15.64 -6.42
C CYS A 63 4.45 -15.66 -7.55
N THR A 64 4.59 -14.57 -8.31
CA THR A 64 5.38 -14.53 -9.56
C THR A 64 6.68 -13.76 -9.41
N ASN A 65 7.71 -14.16 -10.16
CA ASN A 65 9.00 -13.43 -10.26
C ASN A 65 8.84 -11.93 -10.60
N GLY A 66 7.73 -11.54 -11.24
CA GLY A 66 7.47 -10.13 -11.58
C GLY A 66 7.44 -9.18 -10.39
N VAL A 67 7.12 -9.65 -9.17
CA VAL A 67 7.20 -8.80 -7.97
C VAL A 67 8.65 -8.49 -7.62
N ALA A 68 9.56 -9.45 -7.79
CA ALA A 68 10.97 -9.27 -7.45
C ALA A 68 11.66 -8.23 -8.36
N ASP A 69 11.28 -8.22 -9.65
CA ASP A 69 11.85 -7.33 -10.66
C ASP A 69 11.02 -6.05 -10.87
N TYR A 70 9.98 -5.81 -10.03
CA TYR A 70 9.12 -4.65 -10.16
C TYR A 70 9.88 -3.34 -9.90
N GLU A 71 9.76 -2.38 -10.81
CA GLU A 71 10.39 -1.07 -10.69
C GLU A 71 9.38 0.03 -11.04
N ASN A 72 9.41 1.12 -10.27
CA ASN A 72 8.62 2.31 -10.53
C ASN A 72 9.34 3.53 -9.93
N ASP A 73 9.65 4.52 -10.77
CA ASP A 73 10.39 5.71 -10.37
C ASP A 73 9.65 6.58 -9.34
N ASP A 74 8.33 6.43 -9.20
CA ASP A 74 7.54 7.12 -8.19
C ASP A 74 7.64 6.49 -6.80
N LEU A 75 8.21 5.28 -6.73
CA LEU A 75 8.31 4.48 -5.52
C LEU A 75 9.75 4.45 -5.00
N GLU A 76 9.89 4.31 -3.69
CA GLU A 76 11.16 4.02 -3.03
C GLU A 76 10.95 2.83 -2.10
N GLU A 77 11.68 1.75 -2.35
CA GLU A 77 11.57 0.53 -1.57
C GLU A 77 12.17 0.72 -0.17
N ILE A 78 11.46 0.22 0.83
CA ILE A 78 11.86 0.25 2.23
C ILE A 78 11.71 -1.14 2.86
N THR A 79 12.45 -1.36 3.94
CA THR A 79 12.29 -2.57 4.74
C THR A 79 11.14 -2.45 5.72
N LYS A 80 10.69 -3.59 6.25
CA LYS A 80 9.72 -3.66 7.34
C LYS A 80 10.20 -2.90 8.57
N GLU A 81 11.49 -2.99 8.91
CA GLU A 81 12.09 -2.30 10.05
C GLU A 81 12.04 -0.78 9.86
N GLN A 82 12.30 -0.30 8.64
CA GLN A 82 12.18 1.12 8.30
C GLN A 82 10.73 1.58 8.45
N LEU A 83 9.76 0.86 7.87
CA LEU A 83 8.33 1.16 8.00
C LEU A 83 7.93 1.30 9.47
N ASN A 84 8.27 0.31 10.28
CA ASN A 84 7.89 0.23 11.68
C ASN A 84 8.52 1.36 12.53
N ALA A 85 9.67 1.89 12.10
CA ALA A 85 10.33 3.00 12.78
C ALA A 85 9.60 4.34 12.62
N PHE A 86 9.01 4.62 11.46
CA PHE A 86 8.37 5.92 11.18
C PHE A 86 6.83 5.88 11.16
N LEU A 87 6.21 4.70 11.04
CA LEU A 87 4.75 4.55 10.95
C LEU A 87 4.18 3.74 12.13
N PRO A 88 4.15 4.27 13.36
CA PRO A 88 3.52 3.56 14.48
C PRO A 88 1.99 3.48 14.36
N ILE A 89 1.37 4.43 13.67
CA ILE A 89 -0.08 4.49 13.40
C ILE A 89 -0.29 4.91 11.95
N GLY A 90 -1.11 4.16 11.21
CA GLY A 90 -1.46 4.42 9.82
C GLY A 90 -2.94 4.24 9.53
N ARG A 91 -3.35 4.47 8.29
CA ARG A 91 -4.72 4.19 7.81
C ARG A 91 -4.68 3.32 6.57
N VAL A 92 -5.13 2.08 6.70
CA VAL A 92 -5.24 1.14 5.57
C VAL A 92 -6.51 1.43 4.80
N LEU A 93 -6.40 1.55 3.49
CA LEU A 93 -7.51 1.91 2.62
C LEU A 93 -8.29 0.67 2.15
N LEU A 94 -9.62 0.68 2.30
CA LEU A 94 -10.50 -0.49 2.17
C LEU A 94 -10.76 -1.04 0.76
N PHE A 95 -9.94 -0.70 -0.23
CA PHE A 95 -10.23 -1.02 -1.63
C PHE A 95 -9.17 -1.92 -2.30
N ALA A 96 -8.05 -2.17 -1.62
CA ALA A 96 -6.94 -2.95 -2.13
C ALA A 96 -6.57 -3.95 -1.03
N GLY A 97 -6.77 -5.25 -1.27
CA GLY A 97 -6.22 -6.34 -0.46
C GLY A 97 -7.11 -6.94 0.65
N THR A 98 -6.62 -8.06 1.19
CA THR A 98 -7.20 -8.87 2.28
C THR A 98 -6.73 -8.43 3.67
N HIS A 99 -5.89 -7.39 3.73
CA HIS A 99 -5.18 -6.86 4.90
C HIS A 99 -4.10 -7.77 5.49
N GLU A 100 -3.87 -8.94 4.88
CA GLU A 100 -2.83 -9.89 5.31
C GLU A 100 -1.43 -9.27 5.25
N LEU A 101 -1.12 -8.47 4.23
CA LEU A 101 0.20 -7.82 4.10
C LEU A 101 0.48 -6.84 5.24
N VAL A 102 -0.56 -6.17 5.72
CA VAL A 102 -0.45 -5.20 6.81
C VAL A 102 -0.24 -5.93 8.13
N GLU A 103 -0.95 -7.04 8.34
CA GLU A 103 -0.76 -7.90 9.51
C GLU A 103 0.63 -8.55 9.53
N GLU A 104 1.12 -9.05 8.39
CA GLU A 104 2.48 -9.59 8.24
C GLU A 104 3.57 -8.53 8.51
N ALA A 105 3.29 -7.26 8.17
CA ALA A 105 4.17 -6.14 8.51
C ALA A 105 4.19 -5.81 10.02
N GLY A 106 3.34 -6.47 10.82
CA GLY A 106 3.29 -6.33 12.29
C GLY A 106 2.24 -5.34 12.76
N TYR A 107 1.27 -4.98 11.92
CA TYR A 107 0.20 -4.08 12.30
C TYR A 107 -1.05 -4.85 12.71
N LYS A 108 -1.81 -4.28 13.62
CA LYS A 108 -3.15 -4.73 13.94
C LYS A 108 -4.16 -3.77 13.36
N LEU A 109 -5.22 -4.31 12.75
CA LEU A 109 -6.38 -3.55 12.33
C LEU A 109 -7.22 -3.17 13.55
N ASP A 110 -7.46 -1.88 13.73
CA ASP A 110 -8.34 -1.32 14.75
C ASP A 110 -9.70 -0.95 14.14
N LYS A 111 -10.34 0.11 14.65
CA LYS A 111 -11.68 0.51 14.27
C LYS A 111 -11.75 0.92 12.81
N ARG A 112 -12.82 0.48 12.14
CA ARG A 112 -13.21 0.96 10.82
C ARG A 112 -13.72 2.41 10.91
N HIS A 113 -13.21 3.25 10.03
CA HIS A 113 -13.63 4.64 9.85
C HIS A 113 -13.97 4.90 8.39
N GLY A 114 -15.22 4.60 8.00
CA GLY A 114 -15.69 4.82 6.63
C GLY A 114 -14.93 3.98 5.61
N SER A 115 -14.04 4.62 4.85
CA SER A 115 -13.24 4.05 3.76
C SER A 115 -11.85 3.54 4.19
N PHE A 116 -11.52 3.56 5.48
CA PHE A 116 -10.24 3.05 5.99
C PHE A 116 -10.38 2.28 7.32
N TYR A 117 -9.40 1.43 7.63
CA TYR A 117 -9.12 0.96 8.99
C TYR A 117 -7.96 1.77 9.56
N GLU A 118 -8.09 2.22 10.80
CA GLU A 118 -6.88 2.63 11.55
C GLU A 118 -6.05 1.38 11.83
N VAL A 119 -4.73 1.48 11.68
CA VAL A 119 -3.80 0.41 12.02
C VAL A 119 -2.74 0.89 12.98
N ARG A 120 -2.32 0.01 13.89
CA ARG A 120 -1.28 0.29 14.88
C ARG A 120 -0.25 -0.81 14.88
N LEU A 121 1.01 -0.43 14.96
CA LEU A 121 2.11 -1.37 15.10
C LEU A 121 1.96 -2.12 16.44
N VAL A 122 1.97 -3.45 16.39
CA VAL A 122 1.99 -4.33 17.57
C VAL A 122 3.38 -4.94 17.69
N SER A 123 4.03 -4.73 18.84
CA SER A 123 5.38 -5.21 19.14
C SER A 123 5.44 -6.72 19.35
#